data_AF-A0A0S8G411-F1
#
_entry.id   AF-A0A0S8G411-F1
#
_cell.length_a   1.000
_cell.length_b   1.000
_cell.length_c   1.000
_cell.angle_alpha   90.00
_cell.angle_beta   90.00
_cell.angle_gamma   90.00
#
_symmetry.space_group_name_H-M   'P 1'
#
loop_
_entity.id
_entity.type
_entity.pdbx_description
1 polymer ?
#
loop_
_entity_poly.entity_id
_entity_poly.type
_entity_poly.pdbx_seq_one_letter_code
_entity_poly.pdbx_strand_id
1 'polypeptide(L)'
;MMAGLWPPTPQTELRLGGLELLLARGERAAVAPASLEALLFEFFGATASSGDLPVAAVTRVVDMGVVDHDWWIRADPVHLVPQRDGLVLIPPELTELGLDEAQRLCDELARSYATEGWLLRAPH
;
A
#
# COMPACT_ATOMS: atom_id res chain seq x y z
N MET A 1 10.97 -29.01 7.26
CA MET A 1 11.81 -28.28 8.24
C MET A 1 12.99 -27.70 7.48
N MET A 2 12.86 -26.48 6.93
CA MET A 2 13.97 -25.74 6.34
C MET A 2 13.85 -24.28 6.79
N ALA A 3 14.43 -24.03 7.96
CA ALA A 3 14.79 -22.69 8.39
C ALA A 3 16.14 -22.36 7.75
N GLY A 4 16.27 -21.16 7.20
CA GLY A 4 17.54 -20.63 6.72
C GLY A 4 17.47 -20.19 5.27
N LEU A 5 17.28 -18.88 5.10
CA LEU A 5 17.86 -18.01 4.05
C LEU A 5 17.31 -16.59 4.26
N TRP A 6 17.42 -16.07 5.49
CA TRP A 6 17.36 -14.63 5.74
C TRP A 6 18.71 -14.26 6.36
N PRO A 7 19.49 -13.33 5.78
CA PRO A 7 20.68 -12.84 6.45
C PRO A 7 20.26 -12.24 7.80
N PRO A 8 21.00 -12.43 8.90
CA PRO A 8 20.70 -11.70 10.13
C PRO A 8 20.70 -10.22 9.77
N THR A 9 19.54 -9.57 9.88
CA THR A 9 19.46 -8.11 9.75
C THR A 9 20.48 -7.55 10.73
N PRO A 10 21.49 -6.76 10.28
CA PRO A 10 22.43 -6.15 11.20
C PRO A 10 21.59 -5.35 12.20
N GLN A 11 21.58 -5.80 13.45
CA GLN A 11 20.94 -5.06 14.53
C GLN A 11 21.85 -3.88 14.84
N THR A 12 21.75 -2.83 14.03
CA THR A 12 22.20 -1.52 14.47
C THR A 12 21.35 -1.18 15.69
N GLU A 13 21.93 -1.28 16.89
CA GLU A 13 21.26 -0.88 18.12
C GLU A 13 20.96 0.63 18.06
N LEU A 14 19.78 0.97 17.58
CA LEU A 14 19.22 2.31 17.66
C LEU A 14 18.98 2.63 19.13
N ARG A 15 19.87 3.43 19.73
CA ARG A 15 19.73 3.92 21.10
C ARG A 15 18.81 5.14 21.10
N LEU A 16 17.58 4.95 21.56
CA LEU A 16 16.52 5.95 21.53
C LEU A 16 15.95 6.13 22.95
N GLY A 17 16.74 6.72 23.86
CA GLY A 17 16.44 6.77 25.30
C GLY A 17 15.03 7.27 25.67
N GLY A 18 14.49 8.22 24.90
CA GLY A 18 13.09 8.66 25.09
C GLY A 18 12.06 7.57 24.76
N LEU A 19 12.26 6.86 23.65
CA LEU A 19 11.42 5.73 23.26
C LEU A 19 11.60 4.55 24.22
N GLU A 20 12.82 4.27 24.66
CA GLU A 20 13.13 3.23 25.65
C GLU A 20 12.34 3.46 26.95
N LEU A 21 12.29 4.71 27.44
CA LEU A 21 11.52 5.07 28.64
C LEU A 21 10.00 4.93 28.44
N LEU A 22 9.48 5.32 27.27
CA LEU A 22 8.06 5.16 26.94
C LEU A 22 7.68 3.67 26.90
N LEU A 23 8.49 2.85 26.22
CA LEU A 23 8.27 1.40 26.13
C LEU A 23 8.43 0.70 27.47
N ALA A 24 9.36 1.13 28.33
CA ALA A 24 9.54 0.58 29.67
C ALA A 24 8.35 0.82 30.61
N ARG A 25 7.52 1.83 30.32
CA ARG A 25 6.34 2.20 31.09
C ARG A 25 5.03 1.81 30.40
N GLY A 26 5.08 1.42 29.13
CA GLY A 26 3.92 1.04 28.35
C GLY A 26 3.39 -0.35 28.72
N GLU A 27 2.10 -0.55 28.51
CA GLU A 27 1.48 -1.86 28.60
C GLU A 27 1.62 -2.59 27.26
N ARG A 28 1.80 -3.91 27.32
CA ARG A 28 1.87 -4.76 26.13
C ARG A 28 0.51 -5.36 25.87
N ALA A 29 -0.02 -5.11 24.67
CA ALA A 29 -1.20 -5.79 24.16
C ALA A 29 -0.79 -6.62 22.93
N ALA A 30 -1.37 -7.81 22.82
CA ALA A 30 -1.28 -8.56 21.59
C ALA A 30 -2.20 -7.90 20.56
N VAL A 31 -1.65 -7.58 19.39
CA VAL A 31 -2.41 -7.07 18.25
C VAL A 31 -2.50 -8.20 17.24
N ALA A 32 -3.70 -8.45 16.70
CA ALA A 32 -3.85 -9.42 15.64
C ALA A 32 -3.06 -8.97 14.40
N PRO A 33 -2.48 -9.89 13.62
CA PRO A 33 -1.90 -9.54 12.33
C PRO A 33 -2.96 -8.84 11.47
N ALA A 34 -2.71 -7.58 11.12
CA ALA A 34 -3.60 -6.73 10.35
C ALA A 34 -2.76 -5.94 9.34
N SER A 35 -3.38 -5.54 8.23
CA SER A 35 -2.72 -4.62 7.30
C SER A 35 -2.52 -3.25 7.95
N LEU A 36 -1.62 -2.44 7.40
CA LEU A 36 -1.41 -1.07 7.88
C LEU A 36 -2.70 -0.27 7.85
N GLU A 37 -3.46 -0.38 6.76
CA GLU A 37 -4.74 0.29 6.57
C GLU A 37 -5.72 -0.12 7.67
N ALA A 38 -5.87 -1.42 7.93
CA ALA A 38 -6.76 -1.92 8.97
C ALA A 38 -6.42 -1.34 10.35
N LEU A 39 -5.13 -1.29 10.72
CA LEU A 39 -4.69 -0.69 11.98
C LEU A 39 -4.97 0.82 12.04
N LEU A 40 -4.73 1.54 10.94
CA LEU A 40 -5.01 2.97 10.88
C LEU A 40 -6.51 3.25 11.05
N PHE A 41 -7.36 2.55 10.30
CA PHE A 41 -8.81 2.69 10.41
C PHE A 41 -9.31 2.37 11.82
N GLU A 42 -8.77 1.33 12.47
CA GLU A 42 -9.07 0.99 13.86
C GLU A 42 -8.66 2.12 14.82
N PHE A 43 -7.42 2.60 14.75
CA PHE A 43 -6.92 3.65 15.64
C PHE A 43 -7.65 4.98 15.50
N PHE A 44 -8.15 5.30 14.30
CA PHE A 44 -8.94 6.50 14.06
C PHE A 44 -10.44 6.30 14.29
N GLY A 45 -10.89 5.11 14.73
CA GLY A 45 -12.31 4.81 14.96
C GLY A 45 -13.14 4.85 13.68
N ALA A 46 -12.51 4.72 12.52
CA ALA A 46 -13.13 4.77 11.21
C ALA A 46 -13.47 3.34 10.76
N THR A 47 -14.56 2.80 11.30
CA THR A 47 -15.02 1.45 10.96
C THR A 47 -15.79 1.45 9.64
N ALA A 48 -15.52 0.48 8.77
CA ALA A 48 -16.32 0.27 7.57
C ALA A 48 -17.75 -0.17 7.94
N SER A 49 -18.75 0.55 7.43
CA SER A 49 -20.16 0.13 7.53
C SER A 49 -20.51 -1.03 6.59
N SER A 50 -19.67 -1.29 5.58
CA SER A 50 -19.95 -2.21 4.48
C SER A 50 -18.73 -3.06 4.13
N GLY A 51 -18.38 -4.05 4.97
CA GLY A 51 -17.45 -5.15 4.66
C GLY A 51 -15.97 -4.78 4.44
N ASP A 52 -15.69 -3.90 3.49
CA ASP A 52 -14.37 -3.46 3.08
C ASP A 52 -14.02 -2.09 3.67
N LEU A 53 -12.76 -1.91 4.04
CA LEU A 53 -12.23 -0.63 4.49
C LEU A 53 -12.25 0.38 3.33
N PRO A 54 -12.62 1.65 3.57
CA PRO A 54 -12.72 2.67 2.51
C PRO A 54 -11.34 3.23 2.11
N VAL A 55 -10.36 2.35 1.89
CA VAL A 55 -8.98 2.70 1.54
C VAL A 55 -8.93 3.57 0.31
N ALA A 56 -9.58 3.17 -0.79
CA ALA A 56 -9.58 3.90 -2.05
C ALA A 56 -10.21 5.29 -1.93
N ALA A 57 -11.28 5.43 -1.13
CA ALA A 57 -11.92 6.71 -0.88
C ALA A 57 -11.01 7.65 -0.08
N VAL A 58 -10.36 7.15 0.98
CA VAL A 58 -9.40 7.94 1.77
C VAL A 58 -8.19 8.35 0.92
N THR A 59 -7.60 7.41 0.17
CA THR A 59 -6.48 7.70 -0.74
C THR A 59 -6.85 8.78 -1.74
N ARG A 60 -8.04 8.71 -2.36
CA ARG A 60 -8.50 9.75 -3.29
C ARG A 60 -8.60 11.13 -2.64
N VAL A 61 -9.13 11.23 -1.42
CA VAL A 61 -9.22 12.52 -0.72
C VAL A 61 -7.83 13.10 -0.49
N VAL A 62 -6.86 12.25 -0.12
CA VAL A 62 -5.48 12.68 0.13
C VAL A 62 -4.78 13.08 -1.17
N ASP A 63 -4.88 12.26 -2.21
CA ASP A 63 -4.12 12.44 -3.46
C ASP A 63 -4.73 13.52 -4.37
N MET A 64 -6.06 13.65 -4.36
CA MET A 64 -6.79 14.50 -5.31
C MET A 64 -7.56 15.64 -4.64
N GLY A 65 -7.73 15.63 -3.32
CA GLY A 65 -8.51 16.65 -2.61
C GLY A 65 -10.02 16.60 -2.90
N VAL A 66 -10.51 15.49 -3.47
CA VAL A 66 -11.92 15.34 -3.88
C VAL A 66 -12.64 14.38 -2.94
N VAL A 67 -13.76 14.84 -2.37
CA VAL A 67 -14.74 14.02 -1.67
C VAL A 67 -15.95 13.85 -2.59
N ASP A 68 -16.25 12.62 -2.97
CA ASP A 68 -17.41 12.27 -3.77
C ASP A 68 -18.06 10.97 -3.27
N HIS A 69 -19.15 10.56 -3.92
CA HIS A 69 -19.92 9.36 -3.59
C HIS A 69 -19.76 8.25 -4.64
N ASP A 70 -18.74 8.36 -5.50
CA ASP A 70 -18.47 7.36 -6.53
C ASP A 70 -17.71 6.17 -5.95
N TRP A 71 -17.70 5.07 -6.71
CA TRP A 71 -16.96 3.85 -6.36
C TRP A 71 -15.56 3.91 -6.92
N TRP A 72 -14.56 3.81 -6.04
CA TRP A 72 -13.15 3.87 -6.41
C TRP A 72 -12.42 2.59 -6.06
N ILE A 73 -11.48 2.23 -6.93
CA ILE A 73 -10.50 1.18 -6.69
C ILE A 73 -9.14 1.86 -6.68
N ARG A 74 -8.33 1.56 -5.65
CA ARG A 74 -6.92 1.91 -5.64
C ARG A 74 -6.14 0.78 -6.30
N ALA A 75 -5.25 1.12 -7.22
CA ALA A 75 -4.32 0.19 -7.83
C ALA A 75 -2.90 0.72 -7.64
N ASP A 76 -2.01 -0.09 -7.09
CA ASP A 76 -0.59 0.20 -7.03
C ASP A 76 0.10 -0.54 -8.19
N PRO A 77 0.94 0.13 -9.01
CA PRO A 77 1.59 -0.51 -10.14
C PRO A 77 2.61 -1.54 -9.64
N VAL A 78 2.62 -2.73 -10.27
CA VAL A 78 3.57 -3.80 -10.00
C VAL A 78 4.12 -4.32 -11.32
N HIS A 79 5.36 -4.81 -11.32
CA HIS A 79 5.93 -5.45 -12.49
C HIS A 79 5.75 -6.98 -12.39
N LEU A 80 5.05 -7.57 -13.36
CA LEU A 80 4.79 -9.01 -13.40
C LEU A 80 5.66 -9.67 -14.48
N VAL A 81 6.51 -10.61 -14.06
CA VAL A 81 7.37 -11.38 -14.98
C VAL A 81 6.75 -12.76 -15.20
N PRO A 82 6.38 -13.12 -16.44
CA PRO A 82 5.91 -14.47 -16.75
C PRO A 82 7.03 -15.50 -16.57
N GLN A 83 6.69 -16.59 -15.89
CA GLN A 83 7.49 -17.79 -15.72
C GLN A 83 6.73 -18.99 -16.32
N ARG A 84 7.41 -20.12 -16.47
CA ARG A 84 6.82 -21.34 -17.06
C ARG A 84 5.49 -21.74 -16.40
N ASP A 85 5.42 -21.65 -15.08
CA ASP A 85 4.29 -22.15 -14.28
C ASP A 85 3.59 -21.03 -13.46
N GLY A 86 3.83 -19.75 -13.76
CA GLY A 86 3.21 -18.65 -13.02
C GLY A 86 3.72 -17.25 -13.34
N LEU A 87 3.41 -16.30 -12.46
CA LEU A 87 3.88 -14.91 -12.51
C LEU A 87 4.72 -14.60 -11.29
N VAL A 88 5.84 -13.92 -11.48
CA VAL A 88 6.64 -13.33 -10.40
C VAL A 88 6.27 -11.86 -10.28
N LEU A 89 5.84 -11.44 -9.09
CA LEU A 89 5.58 -10.04 -8.78
C LEU A 89 6.87 -9.40 -8.28
N ILE A 90 7.34 -8.39 -9.01
CA ILE A 90 8.38 -7.46 -8.58
C ILE A 90 7.66 -6.23 -8.00
N PRO A 91 7.88 -5.93 -6.71
CA PRO A 91 7.20 -4.84 -6.05
C PRO A 91 7.70 -3.48 -6.59
N PRO A 92 6.89 -2.41 -6.46
CA PRO A 92 7.21 -1.11 -7.05
C PRO A 92 8.52 -0.52 -6.52
N GLU A 93 8.90 -0.79 -5.26
CA GLU A 93 10.15 -0.29 -4.67
C GLU A 93 11.41 -0.87 -5.34
N LEU A 94 11.27 -1.98 -6.06
CA LEU A 94 12.34 -2.62 -6.82
C LEU A 94 12.21 -2.37 -8.33
N THR A 95 11.24 -1.55 -8.75
CA THR A 95 11.00 -1.22 -10.16
C THR A 95 11.55 0.17 -10.45
N GLU A 96 12.44 0.29 -11.43
CA GLU A 96 12.99 1.58 -11.88
C GLU A 96 12.09 2.24 -12.93
N LEU A 97 10.85 2.59 -12.56
CA LEU A 97 9.93 3.30 -13.45
C LEU A 97 10.12 4.81 -13.32
N GLY A 98 10.60 5.45 -14.39
CA GLY A 98 10.75 6.91 -14.42
C GLY A 98 9.39 7.63 -14.49
N LEU A 99 9.31 8.88 -14.00
CA LEU A 99 8.06 9.66 -13.99
C LEU A 99 7.44 9.81 -15.39
N ASP A 100 8.24 10.14 -16.39
CA ASP A 100 7.78 10.29 -17.78
C ASP A 100 7.27 8.97 -18.38
N GLU A 101 7.83 7.84 -17.94
CA GLU A 101 7.38 6.53 -18.35
C GLU A 101 6.07 6.15 -17.66
N ALA A 102 5.99 6.39 -16.35
CA ALA A 102 4.77 6.20 -15.56
C ALA A 102 3.60 7.03 -16.11
N GLN A 103 3.83 8.29 -16.48
CA GLN A 103 2.81 9.15 -17.05
C GLN A 103 2.32 8.62 -18.42
N ARG A 104 3.26 8.22 -19.30
CA ARG A 104 2.89 7.62 -20.59
C ARG A 104 2.07 6.34 -20.41
N LEU A 105 2.45 5.48 -19.47
CA LEU A 105 1.71 4.27 -19.14
C LEU A 105 0.30 4.60 -18.63
N CYS A 106 0.16 5.58 -17.74
CA CYS A 106 -1.14 6.03 -17.25
C CYS A 106 -2.02 6.55 -18.38
N ASP A 107 -1.47 7.35 -19.30
CA ASP A 107 -2.22 7.90 -20.42
C ASP A 107 -2.70 6.81 -21.39
N GLU A 108 -1.88 5.80 -21.62
CA GLU A 108 -2.24 4.62 -22.43
C GLU A 108 -3.36 3.80 -21.79
N LEU A 109 -3.22 3.48 -20.50
CA LEU A 109 -4.24 2.74 -19.73
C LEU A 109 -5.54 3.53 -19.64
N ALA A 110 -5.49 4.84 -19.38
CA ALA A 110 -6.67 5.69 -19.32
C ALA A 110 -7.47 5.67 -20.62
N ARG A 111 -6.79 5.70 -21.78
CA ARG A 111 -7.44 5.57 -23.09
C ARG A 111 -8.10 4.22 -23.25
N SER A 112 -7.42 3.13 -22.89
CA SER A 112 -7.98 1.77 -22.98
C SER A 112 -9.21 1.62 -22.09
N TYR A 113 -9.10 1.99 -20.82
CA TYR A 113 -10.19 1.91 -19.85
C TYR A 113 -11.39 2.80 -20.19
N ALA A 114 -11.17 3.96 -20.78
CA ALA A 114 -12.26 4.81 -21.26
C ALA A 114 -13.13 4.11 -22.31
N THR A 115 -12.57 3.23 -23.14
CA THR A 115 -13.36 2.45 -24.12
C THR A 115 -14.30 1.43 -23.46
N GLU A 116 -14.00 1.05 -22.22
CA GLU A 116 -14.78 0.12 -21.41
C GLU A 116 -15.66 0.83 -20.36
N GLY A 117 -15.70 2.17 -20.39
CA GLY A 117 -16.48 2.98 -19.44
C GLY A 117 -15.82 3.20 -18.08
N TRP A 118 -14.55 2.84 -17.92
CA TRP A 118 -13.78 3.04 -16.70
C TRP A 118 -13.03 4.37 -16.72
N LEU A 119 -12.78 4.90 -15.52
CA LEU A 119 -12.06 6.14 -15.31
C LEU A 119 -10.78 5.90 -14.53
N LEU A 120 -9.63 6.23 -15.12
CA LEU A 120 -8.33 6.20 -14.45
C LEU A 120 -7.96 7.58 -13.89
N ARG A 121 -7.43 7.59 -12.67
CA ARG A 121 -6.87 8.77 -12.00
C ARG A 121 -5.54 8.37 -11.39
N ALA A 122 -4.47 9.01 -11.85
CA ALA A 122 -3.11 8.81 -11.37
C ALA A 122 -2.56 10.16 -10.92
N PRO A 123 -2.29 10.37 -9.62
CA PRO A 123 -1.64 11.59 -9.13
C PRO A 123 -0.20 11.68 -9.65
N HIS A 124 0.32 12.90 -9.79
CA HIS A 124 1.67 13.19 -10.27
C HIS A 124 2.67 13.33 -9.13
#